data_AF-A0A4Q5QHG7-F1
#
_entry.id   AF-A0A4Q5QHG7-F1
#
_cell.length_a   1.000
_cell.length_b   1.000
_cell.length_c   1.000
_cell.angle_alpha   90.00
_cell.angle_beta   90.00
_cell.angle_gamma   90.00
#
_symmetry.space_group_name_H-M   'P 1'
#
loop_
_entity.id
_entity.type
_entity.pdbx_description
1 polymer ?
#
loop_
_entity_poly.entity_id
_entity_poly.type
_entity_poly.pdbx_seq_one_letter_code
_entity_poly.pdbx_strand_id
1 'polypeptide(L)'
;GPCKASFPGMQLAVNKYKTDPNVKFLFIDTWETDKNYLAGVKKFITDNHYSFDVLMDEKGEDDRQSKVVSLFKVEGIPTKFILDKDGNIRFKHVGFSGSAEGLRDEVSAMIEMATNPELAKGEKVSMLK
;
A
#
# COMPACT_ATOMS: atom_id res chain seq x y z
N GLY A 1 -12.69 -10.69 1.37
CA GLY A 1 -12.63 -9.38 2.04
C GLY A 1 -11.97 -8.35 1.13
N PRO A 2 -12.16 -7.04 1.41
CA PRO A 2 -11.69 -5.95 0.56
C PRO A 2 -10.17 -5.93 0.37
N CYS A 3 -9.38 -6.36 1.37
CA CYS A 3 -7.92 -6.48 1.23
C CYS A 3 -7.54 -7.42 0.09
N LYS A 4 -7.98 -8.69 0.15
CA LYS A 4 -7.70 -9.70 -0.89
C LYS A 4 -8.21 -9.27 -2.27
N ALA A 5 -9.31 -8.52 -2.34
CA ALA A 5 -9.84 -7.99 -3.60
C ALA A 5 -8.96 -6.89 -4.22
N SER A 6 -8.21 -6.15 -3.42
CA SER A 6 -7.27 -5.12 -3.89
C SER A 6 -5.95 -5.69 -4.42
N PHE A 7 -5.58 -6.91 -4.04
CA PHE A 7 -4.25 -7.46 -4.32
C PHE A 7 -3.93 -7.62 -5.82
N PRO A 8 -4.87 -8.02 -6.71
CA PRO A 8 -4.61 -8.01 -8.16
C PRO A 8 -4.13 -6.63 -8.67
N GLY A 9 -4.75 -5.54 -8.23
CA GLY A 9 -4.32 -4.19 -8.60
C GLY A 9 -2.96 -3.80 -8.01
N MET A 10 -2.70 -4.20 -6.76
CA MET A 10 -1.37 -4.01 -6.16
C MET A 10 -0.28 -4.80 -6.88
N GLN A 11 -0.56 -6.02 -7.36
CA GLN A 11 0.40 -6.78 -8.17
C GLN A 11 0.71 -6.09 -9.49
N LEU A 12 -0.29 -5.47 -10.13
CA LEU A 12 -0.03 -4.66 -11.32
C LEU A 12 0.87 -3.46 -11.01
N ALA A 13 0.67 -2.79 -9.86
CA ALA A 13 1.52 -1.68 -9.43
C ALA A 13 2.96 -2.16 -9.13
N VAL A 14 3.13 -3.25 -8.36
CA VAL A 14 4.44 -3.87 -8.10
C VAL A 14 5.14 -4.23 -9.42
N ASN A 15 4.41 -4.82 -10.37
CA ASN A 15 4.96 -5.17 -11.69
C ASN A 15 5.41 -3.93 -12.48
N LYS A 16 4.65 -2.84 -12.44
CA LYS A 16 4.98 -1.58 -13.14
C LYS A 16 6.30 -0.99 -12.64
N TYR A 17 6.52 -1.00 -11.32
CA TYR A 17 7.69 -0.38 -10.69
C TYR A 17 8.83 -1.36 -10.38
N LYS A 18 8.75 -2.63 -10.81
CA LYS A 18 9.73 -3.68 -10.47
C LYS A 18 11.18 -3.33 -10.83
N THR A 19 11.39 -2.49 -11.84
CA THR A 19 12.73 -2.06 -12.30
C THR A 19 13.15 -0.69 -11.76
N ASP A 20 12.29 0.00 -11.00
CA ASP A 20 12.62 1.28 -10.39
C ASP A 20 13.21 1.05 -8.99
N PRO A 21 14.52 1.29 -8.78
CA PRO A 21 15.14 1.09 -7.47
C PRO A 21 14.64 2.08 -6.41
N ASN A 22 13.99 3.19 -6.81
CA ASN A 22 13.49 4.22 -5.90
C ASN A 22 12.10 3.91 -5.34
N VAL A 23 11.45 2.86 -5.81
CA VAL A 23 10.10 2.47 -5.37
C VAL A 23 10.16 1.09 -4.73
N LYS A 24 9.65 0.99 -3.50
CA LYS A 24 9.53 -0.26 -2.74
C LYS A 24 8.12 -0.42 -2.22
N PHE A 25 7.61 -1.64 -2.29
CA PHE A 25 6.30 -2.01 -1.77
C PHE A 25 6.49 -2.94 -0.59
N LEU A 26 5.90 -2.58 0.56
CA LEU A 26 5.84 -3.44 1.73
C LEU A 26 4.37 -3.68 2.07
N PHE A 27 4.02 -4.95 2.26
CA PHE A 27 2.66 -5.37 2.61
C PHE A 27 2.66 -5.79 4.07
N ILE A 28 2.11 -4.94 4.93
CA ILE A 28 2.05 -5.21 6.37
C ILE A 28 0.76 -5.97 6.67
N ASP A 29 0.90 -7.24 7.03
CA ASP A 29 -0.19 -8.10 7.48
C ASP A 29 -0.48 -7.83 8.96
N THR A 30 -1.74 -7.63 9.31
CA THR A 30 -2.15 -7.12 10.62
C THR A 30 -3.53 -7.62 11.00
N TRP A 31 -3.83 -7.62 12.30
CA TRP A 31 -5.12 -8.05 12.86
C TRP A 31 -5.54 -9.49 12.51
N GLU A 32 -4.59 -10.36 12.20
CA GLU A 32 -4.87 -11.79 12.05
C GLU A 32 -5.30 -12.41 13.38
N THR A 33 -6.36 -13.22 13.35
CA THR A 33 -6.93 -13.88 14.55
C THR A 33 -6.66 -15.38 14.59
N ASP A 34 -6.33 -15.99 13.46
CA ASP A 34 -6.07 -17.42 13.37
C ASP A 34 -4.71 -17.77 13.97
N LYS A 35 -4.64 -18.77 14.85
CA LYS A 35 -3.36 -19.19 15.48
C LYS A 35 -2.26 -19.60 14.49
N ASN A 36 -2.64 -19.98 13.27
CA ASN A 36 -1.74 -20.42 12.21
C ASN A 36 -1.77 -19.48 10.98
N TYR A 37 -2.00 -18.18 11.19
CA TYR A 37 -2.08 -17.19 10.11
C TYR A 37 -0.87 -17.25 9.16
N LEU A 38 0.35 -17.44 9.67
CA LEU A 38 1.59 -17.48 8.86
C LEU A 38 1.52 -18.48 7.69
N ALA A 39 1.04 -19.70 7.95
CA ALA A 39 0.93 -20.72 6.92
C ALA A 39 -0.15 -20.35 5.89
N GLY A 40 -1.27 -19.79 6.36
CA GLY A 40 -2.37 -19.32 5.52
C GLY A 40 -1.95 -18.17 4.60
N VAL A 41 -1.25 -17.17 5.14
CA VAL A 41 -0.72 -16.03 4.39
C VAL A 41 0.27 -16.51 3.34
N LYS A 42 1.27 -17.31 3.72
CA LYS A 42 2.28 -17.84 2.79
C LYS A 42 1.64 -18.63 1.65
N LYS A 43 0.68 -19.50 1.97
CA LYS A 43 -0.06 -20.28 0.98
C LYS A 43 -0.85 -19.36 0.05
N PHE A 44 -1.58 -18.39 0.60
CA PHE A 44 -2.37 -17.45 -0.20
C PHE A 44 -1.53 -16.64 -1.19
N ILE A 45 -0.39 -16.10 -0.75
CA ILE A 45 0.53 -15.36 -1.62
C ILE A 45 1.09 -16.27 -2.73
N THR A 46 1.48 -17.49 -2.38
CA THR A 46 2.06 -18.46 -3.32
C THR A 46 1.04 -18.92 -4.37
N ASP A 47 -0.16 -19.31 -3.94
CA ASP A 47 -1.23 -19.82 -4.80
C ASP A 47 -1.72 -18.78 -5.82
N ASN A 48 -1.65 -17.49 -5.46
CA ASN A 48 -2.05 -16.39 -6.34
C ASN A 48 -0.87 -15.79 -7.12
N HIS A 49 0.32 -16.37 -7.00
CA HIS A 49 1.54 -15.92 -7.67
C HIS A 49 1.90 -14.44 -7.41
N TYR A 50 1.63 -13.96 -6.19
CA TYR A 50 1.99 -12.61 -5.81
C TYR A 50 3.48 -12.51 -5.46
N SER A 51 4.13 -11.46 -5.95
CA SER A 51 5.55 -11.17 -5.69
C SER A 51 5.73 -10.15 -4.56
N PHE A 52 4.88 -10.25 -3.53
CA PHE A 52 4.81 -9.26 -2.46
C PHE A 52 5.87 -9.52 -1.39
N ASP A 53 6.52 -8.43 -0.96
CA ASP A 53 7.30 -8.41 0.28
C ASP A 53 6.34 -8.23 1.47
N VAL A 54 5.91 -9.36 2.03
CA VAL A 54 4.96 -9.38 3.15
C VAL A 54 5.69 -9.40 4.49
N LEU A 55 5.36 -8.46 5.36
CA LEU A 55 5.85 -8.37 6.73
C LEU A 55 4.67 -8.57 7.70
N MET A 56 4.90 -9.24 8.81
CA MET A 56 3.89 -9.40 9.85
C MET A 56 3.99 -8.22 10.82
N ASP A 57 2.87 -7.58 11.12
CA ASP A 57 2.83 -6.56 12.17
C ASP A 57 3.15 -7.21 13.52
N GLU A 58 3.89 -6.47 14.34
CA GLU A 58 4.27 -6.90 15.67
C GLU A 58 3.10 -6.69 16.64
N LYS A 59 3.22 -7.35 17.80
CA LYS A 59 2.28 -7.16 18.89
C LYS A 59 2.33 -5.72 19.40
N GLY A 60 1.18 -5.06 19.42
CA GLY A 60 1.00 -3.78 20.11
C GLY A 60 0.67 -3.96 21.59
N GLU A 61 0.28 -2.86 22.24
CA GLU A 61 -0.10 -2.85 23.67
C GLU A 61 -1.34 -3.70 23.97
N ASP A 62 -2.17 -3.98 22.95
CA ASP A 62 -3.35 -4.83 23.05
C ASP A 62 -3.06 -6.32 22.81
N ASP A 63 -1.78 -6.71 22.76
CA ASP A 63 -1.26 -8.06 22.48
C ASP A 63 -1.68 -8.66 21.11
N ARG A 64 -2.28 -7.84 20.23
CA ARG A 64 -2.61 -8.21 18.84
C ARG A 64 -1.56 -7.66 17.89
N GLN A 65 -1.49 -8.21 16.67
CA GLN A 65 -0.72 -7.63 15.57
C GLN A 65 -1.29 -6.24 15.25
N SER A 66 -0.70 -5.20 15.84
CA SER A 66 -1.30 -3.86 15.85
C SER A 66 -0.28 -2.74 16.10
N LYS A 67 1.02 -3.05 16.16
CA LYS A 67 2.04 -2.04 16.45
C LYS A 67 2.11 -0.99 15.34
N VAL A 68 2.23 -1.39 14.08
CA VAL A 68 2.22 -0.49 12.91
C VAL A 68 0.85 0.16 12.77
N VAL A 69 -0.23 -0.58 12.98
CA VAL A 69 -1.60 -0.02 13.01
C VAL A 69 -1.70 1.18 13.94
N SER A 70 -1.18 1.03 15.17
CA SER A 70 -1.25 2.07 16.19
C SER A 70 -0.37 3.26 15.84
N LEU A 71 0.87 3.01 15.40
CA LEU A 71 1.83 4.05 14.99
C LEU A 71 1.32 4.89 13.81
N PHE A 72 0.70 4.25 12.83
CA PHE A 72 0.19 4.90 11.61
C PHE A 72 -1.28 5.32 11.71
N LYS A 73 -1.92 5.10 12.87
CA LYS A 73 -3.34 5.41 13.13
C LYS A 73 -4.24 4.84 12.03
N VAL A 74 -4.11 3.54 11.79
CA VAL A 74 -4.92 2.80 10.83
C VAL A 74 -6.30 2.54 11.42
N GLU A 75 -7.34 3.01 10.75
CA GLU A 75 -8.73 2.94 11.20
C GLU A 75 -9.52 1.82 10.50
N GLY A 76 -8.95 1.22 9.45
CA GLY A 76 -9.57 0.14 8.69
C GLY A 76 -8.61 -0.43 7.64
N ILE A 77 -8.95 -1.61 7.10
CA ILE A 77 -8.15 -2.28 6.07
C ILE A 77 -8.97 -2.56 4.80
N PRO A 78 -8.38 -2.47 3.59
CA PRO A 78 -6.98 -2.13 3.34
C PRO A 78 -6.70 -0.63 3.56
N THR A 79 -5.51 -0.28 4.04
CA THR A 79 -5.04 1.12 4.07
C THR A 79 -3.69 1.20 3.38
N LYS A 80 -3.51 2.20 2.53
CA LYS A 80 -2.31 2.44 1.73
C LYS A 80 -1.64 3.72 2.21
N PHE A 81 -0.33 3.67 2.42
CA PHE A 81 0.50 4.85 2.69
C PHE A 81 1.56 4.95 1.60
N ILE A 82 1.77 6.15 1.09
CA ILE A 82 2.84 6.45 0.12
C ILE A 82 3.76 7.48 0.78
N LEU A 83 5.02 7.09 0.96
CA LEU A 83 6.04 7.91 1.59
C LEU A 83 7.00 8.46 0.52
N ASP A 84 7.49 9.68 0.70
CA ASP A 84 8.56 10.23 -0.13
C ASP A 84 9.95 9.72 0.32
N LYS A 85 11.00 10.16 -0.40
CA LYS A 85 12.39 9.76 -0.14
C LYS A 85 12.92 10.22 1.21
N ASP A 86 12.30 11.23 1.81
CA ASP A 86 12.66 11.75 3.14
C ASP A 86 11.87 11.02 4.25
N GLY A 87 11.04 10.04 3.89
CA GLY A 87 10.21 9.27 4.81
C GLY A 87 8.92 9.96 5.21
N ASN A 88 8.54 11.08 4.57
CA ASN A 88 7.30 11.76 4.89
C ASN A 88 6.11 11.08 4.20
N ILE A 89 5.02 10.87 4.94
CA ILE A 89 3.77 10.38 4.38
C ILE A 89 3.18 11.46 3.46
N ARG A 90 3.06 11.15 2.17
CA ARG A 90 2.45 12.05 1.16
C ARG A 90 0.97 11.75 0.95
N PHE A 91 0.60 10.49 1.09
CA PHE A 91 -0.78 10.03 0.90
C PHE A 91 -1.13 8.94 1.92
N LYS A 92 -2.36 8.99 2.43
CA LYS A 92 -3.04 7.90 3.16
C LYS A 92 -4.37 7.65 2.45
N HIS A 93 -4.63 6.41 2.03
CA HIS A 93 -5.91 6.02 1.44
C HIS A 93 -6.45 4.75 2.09
N VAL A 94 -7.59 4.90 2.79
CA VAL A 94 -8.33 3.82 3.43
C VAL A 94 -9.38 3.25 2.48
N GLY A 95 -9.44 1.93 2.38
CA GLY A 95 -10.40 1.19 1.58
C GLY A 95 -9.89 0.79 0.20
N PHE A 96 -10.77 0.09 -0.50
CA PHE A 96 -10.61 -0.27 -1.90
C PHE A 96 -12.01 -0.28 -2.54
N SER A 97 -12.14 0.45 -3.64
CA SER A 97 -13.33 0.45 -4.50
C SER A 97 -12.87 0.51 -5.95
N GLY A 98 -13.52 -0.25 -6.83
CA GLY A 98 -13.23 -0.22 -8.26
C GLY A 98 -12.52 -1.47 -8.78
N SER A 99 -11.72 -1.31 -9.84
CA SER A 99 -11.04 -2.40 -10.55
C SER A 99 -9.56 -2.50 -10.20
N ALA A 100 -8.93 -3.59 -10.64
CA ALA A 100 -7.49 -3.79 -10.49
C ALA A 100 -6.67 -2.71 -11.21
N GLU A 101 -7.09 -2.34 -12.43
CA GLU A 101 -6.46 -1.29 -13.24
C GLU A 101 -6.63 0.08 -12.58
N GLY A 102 -7.83 0.39 -12.08
CA GLY A 102 -8.09 1.63 -11.36
C GLY A 102 -7.20 1.79 -10.14
N LEU A 103 -7.02 0.72 -9.35
CA LEU A 103 -6.11 0.74 -8.20
C LEU A 103 -4.65 0.88 -8.62
N ARG A 104 -4.21 0.18 -9.67
CA ARG A 104 -2.85 0.36 -10.23
C ARG A 104 -2.61 1.81 -10.61
N ASP A 105 -3.57 2.43 -11.30
CA ASP A 105 -3.44 3.79 -11.81
C ASP A 105 -3.46 4.81 -10.66
N GLU A 106 -4.34 4.62 -9.67
CA GLU A 106 -4.37 5.40 -8.44
C GLU A 106 -3.02 5.38 -7.71
N VAL A 107 -2.50 4.18 -7.42
CA VAL A 107 -1.22 4.02 -6.71
C VAL A 107 -0.07 4.59 -7.54
N SER A 108 -0.09 4.39 -8.85
CA SER A 108 0.93 4.94 -9.75
C SER A 108 0.97 6.46 -9.70
N ALA A 109 -0.21 7.10 -9.77
CA ALA A 109 -0.31 8.55 -9.72
C ALA A 109 0.23 9.10 -8.38
N MET A 110 -0.10 8.45 -7.26
CA MET A 110 0.44 8.84 -5.94
C MET A 110 1.96 8.70 -5.87
N ILE A 111 2.53 7.62 -6.43
CA ILE A 111 3.99 7.42 -6.47
C ILE A 111 4.66 8.48 -7.37
N GLU A 112 4.10 8.74 -8.55
CA GLU A 112 4.63 9.73 -9.50
C GLU A 112 4.60 11.16 -8.88
N MET A 113 3.53 11.51 -8.16
CA MET A 113 3.44 12.77 -7.43
C MET A 113 4.40 12.85 -6.24
N ALA A 114 4.62 11.74 -5.53
CA ALA A 114 5.55 11.69 -4.39
C ALA A 114 7.03 11.72 -4.84
N THR A 115 7.32 11.27 -6.06
CA THR A 115 8.69 11.22 -6.62
C THR A 115 9.05 12.46 -7.45
N ASN A 116 8.06 13.24 -7.91
CA ASN A 116 8.26 14.47 -8.66
C ASN A 116 7.65 15.69 -7.92
N PRO A 117 8.48 16.49 -7.23
CA PRO A 117 8.04 17.68 -6.51
C PRO A 117 7.33 18.73 -7.37
N GLU A 118 7.54 18.74 -8.68
CA GLU A 118 6.90 19.71 -9.59
C GLU A 118 5.46 19.31 -9.94
N LEU A 119 5.15 18.01 -10.04
CA LEU A 119 3.76 17.55 -10.20
C LEU A 119 2.92 17.77 -8.95
N ALA A 120 3.55 17.75 -7.77
CA ALA A 120 2.88 18.01 -6.49
C ALA A 120 2.53 19.49 -6.26
N LYS A 121 3.14 20.43 -7.02
CA LYS A 121 2.93 21.88 -6.85
C LYS A 121 1.69 22.40 -7.58
N GLY A 122 1.09 21.61 -8.48
CA GLY A 122 0.07 22.08 -9.40
C GLY A 122 0.64 23.13 -10.36
N GLU A 123 0.42 22.98 -11.67
CA GLU A 123 0.64 24.13 -12.55
C GLU A 123 -0.21 25.29 -12.04
N LYS A 124 0.43 26.40 -11.67
CA LYS A 124 -0.27 27.67 -11.59
C LYS A 124 -0.88 27.89 -12.97
N VAL A 125 -2.20 27.71 -13.10
CA VAL A 125 -2.94 28.06 -14.30
C VAL A 125 -2.93 29.59 -14.42
N SER A 126 -1.81 30.12 -14.88
CA SER A 126 -1.64 31.50 -15.32
C SER A 126 -2.12 31.58 -16.76
N MET A 127 -3.42 31.37 -16.99
CA MET A 127 -4.04 31.67 -18.27
C MET A 127 -5.45 32.18 -18.04
N LEU A 128 -5.57 33.48 -17.73
CA LEU A 128 -6.55 34.36 -18.34
C LEU A 128 -5.83 35.70 -18.54
N LYS A 129 -5.57 36.04 -19.81
CA LYS A 129 -5.35 37.42 -20.24
C LYS A 129 -6.68 38.16 -20.17
#